data_AF-A0A1T0A7H7-F1
#
_entry.id   AF-A0A1T0A7H7-F1
#
_cell.length_a   1.000
_cell.length_b   1.000
_cell.length_c   1.000
_cell.angle_alpha   90.00
_cell.angle_beta   90.00
_cell.angle_gamma   90.00
#
_symmetry.space_group_name_H-M   'P 1'
#
loop_
_entity.id
_entity.type
_entity.pdbx_description
1 polymer ?
#
loop_
_entity_poly.entity_id
_entity_poly.type
_entity_poly.pdbx_seq_one_letter_code
_entity_poly.pdbx_strand_id
1 'polypeptide(L)'
;MYFQTYKIVAYIPEDALEKVKNAMFDAGAGHFGKYSHCSWQTLGRGQFKPLEGANPTVGTIGEVCEVSEWKVEMIVPENKLYDVVRAYKEAHPYEVPAYEVFQTVDVEDDW
;
A
#
# COMPACT_ATOMS: atom_id res chain seq x y z
N MET A 1 15.39 2.35 21.88
CA MET A 1 15.16 1.02 21.27
C MET A 1 14.83 1.30 19.81
N TYR A 2 15.72 0.94 18.88
CA TYR A 2 15.42 1.06 17.46
C TYR A 2 14.38 0.01 17.14
N PHE A 3 13.17 0.45 16.79
CA PHE A 3 12.14 -0.48 16.33
C PHE A 3 12.45 -0.87 14.90
N GLN A 4 12.32 -2.16 14.61
CA GLN A 4 12.40 -2.62 13.23
C GLN A 4 11.40 -1.83 12.39
N THR A 5 11.86 -1.37 11.25
CA THR A 5 11.06 -0.57 10.32
C THR A 5 10.82 -1.37 9.05
N TYR A 6 9.66 -1.17 8.45
CA TYR A 6 9.28 -1.78 7.20
C TYR A 6 8.95 -0.71 6.17
N LYS A 7 9.04 -1.08 4.90
CA LYS A 7 8.48 -0.34 3.78
C LYS A 7 7.31 -1.14 3.23
N ILE A 8 6.12 -0.54 3.25
CA ILE A 8 4.97 -1.08 2.53
C ILE A 8 4.90 -0.46 1.14
N VAL A 9 4.65 -1.30 0.14
CA VAL A 9 4.35 -0.90 -1.24
C VAL A 9 2.92 -1.33 -1.53
N ALA A 10 2.05 -0.39 -1.85
CA ALA A 10 0.65 -0.60 -2.14
C ALA A 10 0.32 -0.14 -3.57
N TYR A 11 -0.63 -0.80 -4.23
CA TYR A 11 -1.11 -0.43 -5.55
C TYR A 11 -2.57 0.02 -5.42
N ILE A 12 -2.88 1.24 -5.85
CA ILE A 12 -4.18 1.88 -5.57
C ILE A 12 -4.71 2.58 -6.83
N PRO A 13 -5.96 2.33 -7.25
CA PRO A 13 -6.57 3.07 -8.36
C PRO A 13 -6.78 4.55 -7.99
N GLU A 14 -6.68 5.43 -8.99
CA GLU A 14 -6.78 6.91 -8.85
C GLU A 14 -7.94 7.34 -7.93
N ASP A 15 -9.15 6.85 -8.21
CA ASP A 15 -10.38 7.25 -7.50
C ASP A 15 -10.39 6.90 -6.01
N ALA A 16 -9.57 5.94 -5.58
CA ALA A 16 -9.46 5.51 -4.19
C ALA A 16 -8.17 6.00 -3.51
N LEU A 17 -7.26 6.66 -4.25
CA LEU A 17 -5.89 6.96 -3.81
C LEU A 17 -5.85 7.65 -2.45
N GLU A 18 -6.47 8.82 -2.34
CA GLU A 18 -6.39 9.64 -1.13
C GLU A 18 -7.16 9.01 0.04
N LYS A 19 -8.30 8.36 -0.23
CA LYS A 19 -9.05 7.62 0.81
C LYS A 19 -8.18 6.53 1.44
N VAL A 20 -7.52 5.71 0.61
CA VAL A 20 -6.71 4.59 1.08
C VAL A 20 -5.44 5.10 1.77
N LYS A 21 -4.75 6.11 1.21
CA LYS A 21 -3.58 6.73 1.84
C LYS A 21 -3.90 7.25 3.23
N ASN A 22 -4.99 8.00 3.38
CA ASN A 22 -5.41 8.54 4.67
C ASN A 22 -5.69 7.44 5.69
N ALA A 23 -6.37 6.36 5.29
CA ALA A 23 -6.58 5.21 6.19
C ALA A 23 -5.26 4.57 6.65
N MET A 24 -4.27 4.46 5.76
CA MET A 24 -2.94 3.95 6.11
C MET A 24 -2.18 4.91 7.05
N PHE A 25 -2.28 6.22 6.81
CA PHE A 25 -1.67 7.25 7.67
C PHE A 25 -2.28 7.25 9.07
N ASP A 26 -3.61 7.21 9.17
CA ASP A 26 -4.33 7.14 10.45
C ASP A 26 -3.95 5.88 11.24
N ALA A 27 -3.67 4.78 10.55
CA ALA A 27 -3.18 3.53 11.15
C ALA A 27 -1.68 3.58 11.56
N GLY A 28 -0.94 4.60 11.14
CA GLY A 28 0.45 4.86 11.56
C GLY A 28 1.52 4.67 10.48
N ALA A 29 1.14 4.49 9.22
CA ALA A 29 2.10 4.54 8.11
C ALA A 29 2.61 5.96 7.85
N GLY A 30 3.78 6.09 7.23
CA GLY A 30 4.31 7.37 6.79
C GLY A 30 4.72 8.31 7.93
N HIS A 31 4.94 7.77 9.14
CA HIS A 31 5.51 8.52 10.26
C HIS A 31 7.02 8.26 10.33
N PHE A 32 7.81 9.33 10.23
CA PHE A 32 9.27 9.25 10.34
C PHE A 32 9.82 10.50 11.05
N GLY A 33 10.39 10.31 12.24
CA GLY A 33 10.88 11.42 13.07
C GLY A 33 9.77 12.42 13.43
N LYS A 34 9.88 13.66 12.95
CA LYS A 34 8.89 14.74 13.16
C LYS A 34 7.94 14.93 11.97
N TYR A 35 7.98 14.02 11.00
CA TYR A 35 7.18 14.09 9.79
C TYR A 35 6.11 13.00 9.80
N SER A 36 4.92 13.35 9.31
CA SER A 36 3.78 12.44 9.16
C SER A 36 3.23 12.54 7.74
N HIS A 37 2.38 11.58 7.36
CA HIS A 37 1.80 11.50 6.02
C HIS A 37 2.86 11.42 4.91
N CYS A 38 4.04 10.87 5.22
CA CYS A 38 5.12 10.69 4.26
C CYS A 38 4.81 9.50 3.35
N SER A 39 4.75 9.75 2.06
CA SER A 39 4.65 8.72 1.04
C SER A 39 5.39 9.14 -0.22
N TRP A 40 5.97 8.17 -0.92
CA TRP A 40 6.33 8.33 -2.33
C TRP A 40 5.25 7.67 -3.18
N GLN A 41 4.95 8.23 -4.36
CA GLN A 41 4.01 7.60 -5.28
C GLN A 41 4.43 7.76 -6.73
N THR A 42 4.13 6.75 -7.55
CA THR A 42 4.35 6.77 -9.00
C THR A 42 3.16 6.16 -9.72
N LEU A 43 2.72 6.79 -10.79
CA LEU A 43 1.63 6.28 -11.62
C LEU A 43 2.17 5.19 -12.54
N GLY A 44 1.53 4.04 -12.51
CA GLY A 44 1.86 2.88 -13.32
C GLY A 44 0.61 2.23 -13.93
N ARG A 45 0.83 1.06 -14.53
CA ARG A 45 -0.23 0.24 -15.13
C ARG A 45 -0.24 -1.14 -14.49
N GLY A 46 -1.31 -1.44 -13.76
CA GLY A 46 -1.61 -2.77 -13.25
C GLY A 46 -2.24 -3.65 -14.33
N GLN A 47 -2.03 -4.96 -14.23
CA GLN A 47 -2.67 -5.94 -15.10
C GLN A 47 -3.07 -7.16 -14.28
N PHE A 48 -4.29 -7.63 -14.49
CA PHE A 48 -4.77 -8.88 -13.90
C PHE A 48 -5.82 -9.53 -14.79
N LYS A 49 -6.12 -10.80 -14.50
CA LYS A 49 -7.15 -11.58 -15.19
C LYS A 49 -8.06 -12.20 -14.14
N PRO A 50 -9.28 -11.69 -13.92
CA PRO A 50 -10.23 -12.32 -13.02
C PRO A 50 -10.52 -13.75 -13.47
N LEU A 51 -10.44 -14.70 -12.54
CA LEU A 51 -10.77 -16.11 -12.78
C LEU A 51 -12.20 -16.39 -12.35
N GLU A 52 -12.74 -17.54 -12.78
CA GLU A 52 -14.06 -17.99 -12.35
C GLU A 52 -14.16 -18.02 -10.80
N GLY A 53 -15.23 -17.44 -10.26
CA GLY A 53 -15.43 -17.30 -8.82
C GLY A 53 -14.91 -15.99 -8.21
N ALA A 54 -14.17 -15.17 -8.95
CA ALA A 54 -13.78 -13.83 -8.50
C ALA A 54 -14.98 -12.86 -8.55
N ASN A 55 -15.01 -11.86 -7.66
CA ASN A 55 -15.95 -10.74 -7.73
C ASN A 55 -15.20 -9.42 -7.97
N PRO A 56 -14.64 -9.23 -9.18
CA PRO A 56 -13.77 -8.09 -9.44
C PRO A 56 -14.56 -6.78 -9.47
N THR A 57 -14.03 -5.76 -8.82
CA THR A 57 -14.56 -4.40 -8.89
C THR A 57 -14.46 -3.82 -10.31
N VAL A 58 -13.44 -4.23 -11.07
CA VAL A 58 -13.22 -3.85 -12.47
C VAL A 58 -12.69 -5.04 -13.29
N GLY A 59 -13.06 -5.11 -14.56
CA GLY A 59 -12.67 -6.18 -15.48
C GLY A 59 -13.73 -7.29 -15.63
N THR A 60 -13.53 -8.13 -16.65
CA THR A 60 -14.44 -9.24 -17.00
C THR A 60 -13.80 -10.57 -16.63
N ILE A 61 -14.60 -11.52 -16.13
CA ILE A 61 -14.13 -12.90 -15.88
C ILE A 61 -13.53 -13.48 -17.16
N GLY A 62 -12.31 -14.01 -17.05
CA GLY A 62 -11.63 -14.67 -18.16
C GLY A 62 -10.92 -13.72 -19.15
N GLU A 63 -10.95 -12.41 -18.93
CA GLU A 63 -10.29 -11.41 -19.78
C GLU A 63 -9.16 -10.69 -19.04
N VAL A 64 -8.09 -10.34 -19.76
CA VAL A 64 -7.02 -9.51 -19.21
C VAL A 64 -7.52 -8.08 -19.11
N CYS A 65 -7.48 -7.53 -17.91
CA CYS A 65 -7.80 -6.14 -17.63
C CYS A 65 -6.51 -5.38 -17.30
N GLU A 66 -6.39 -4.16 -17.81
CA GLU A 66 -5.32 -3.23 -17.46
C GLU A 66 -5.94 -1.97 -16.86
N VAL A 67 -5.32 -1.46 -15.79
CA VAL A 67 -5.82 -0.29 -15.06
C VAL A 67 -4.66 0.63 -14.69
N SER A 68 -4.93 1.94 -14.68
CA SER A 68 -3.99 2.91 -14.13
C SER A 68 -4.02 2.86 -12.61
N GLU A 69 -2.86 2.66 -11.99
CA GLU A 69 -2.73 2.55 -10.53
C GLU A 69 -1.51 3.29 -10.03
N TRP A 70 -1.64 3.87 -8.84
CA TRP A 70 -0.53 4.44 -8.12
C TRP A 70 0.15 3.34 -7.31
N LYS A 71 1.44 3.14 -7.57
CA LYS A 71 2.33 2.49 -6.61
C LYS A 71 2.66 3.52 -5.53
N VAL A 72 2.22 3.26 -4.30
CA VAL A 72 2.44 4.11 -3.13
C VAL A 72 3.34 3.39 -2.14
N GLU A 73 4.36 4.10 -1.67
CA GLU A 73 5.41 3.56 -0.83
C GLU A 73 5.50 4.35 0.48
N MET A 74 5.45 3.66 1.62
CA MET A 74 5.47 4.28 2.95
C MET A 74 6.34 3.50 3.92
N ILE A 75 6.95 4.21 4.85
CA ILE A 75 7.62 3.61 6.01
C ILE A 75 6.58 3.26 7.09
N VAL A 76 6.75 2.12 7.77
CA VAL A 76 5.85 1.63 8.81
C VAL A 76 6.67 1.02 9.94
N PRO A 77 6.48 1.45 11.21
CA PRO A 77 7.13 0.80 12.34
C PRO A 77 6.52 -0.60 12.58
N GLU A 78 7.33 -1.56 13.03
CA GLU A 78 6.93 -2.96 13.25
C GLU A 78 5.62 -3.11 14.03
N ASN A 79 5.45 -2.35 15.11
CA ASN A 79 4.27 -2.40 15.97
C ASN A 79 2.98 -1.85 15.31
N LYS A 80 3.07 -1.22 14.14
CA LYS A 80 1.93 -0.71 13.36
C LYS A 80 1.68 -1.48 12.08
N LEU A 81 2.60 -2.36 11.67
CA LEU A 81 2.53 -3.04 10.38
C LEU A 81 1.20 -3.77 10.17
N TYR A 82 0.74 -4.52 11.17
CA TYR A 82 -0.52 -5.26 11.09
C TYR A 82 -1.73 -4.32 10.92
N ASP A 83 -1.80 -3.26 11.74
CA ASP A 83 -2.91 -2.30 11.70
C ASP A 83 -2.95 -1.54 10.37
N VAL A 84 -1.79 -1.16 9.84
CA VAL A 84 -1.67 -0.49 8.53
C VAL A 84 -2.12 -1.41 7.40
N VAL A 85 -1.71 -2.67 7.39
CA VAL A 85 -2.14 -3.64 6.37
C VAL A 85 -3.64 -3.90 6.46
N ARG A 86 -4.21 -3.96 7.67
CA ARG A 86 -5.67 -4.09 7.85
C ARG A 86 -6.38 -2.86 7.29
N ALA A 87 -5.96 -1.66 7.66
CA ALA A 87 -6.56 -0.41 7.20
C ALA A 87 -6.48 -0.26 5.68
N TYR A 88 -5.34 -0.64 5.07
CA TYR A 88 -5.19 -0.70 3.62
C TYR A 88 -6.26 -1.61 3.00
N LYS A 89 -6.37 -2.86 3.47
CA LYS A 89 -7.32 -3.84 2.93
C LYS A 89 -8.77 -3.41 3.07
N GLU A 90 -9.16 -2.84 4.21
CA GLU A 90 -10.53 -2.41 4.48
C GLU A 90 -10.93 -1.17 3.67
N ALA A 91 -9.98 -0.26 3.41
CA ALA A 91 -10.24 0.96 2.64
C ALA A 91 -10.22 0.71 1.13
N HIS A 92 -9.50 -0.32 0.67
CA HIS A 92 -9.28 -0.60 -0.75
C HIS A 92 -10.56 -1.04 -1.47
N PRO A 93 -10.81 -0.60 -2.71
CA PRO A 93 -12.00 -1.01 -3.47
C PRO A 93 -11.96 -2.45 -4.00
N TYR A 94 -10.81 -3.12 -3.98
CA TYR A 94 -10.66 -4.48 -4.51
C TYR A 94 -10.84 -5.52 -3.42
N GLU A 95 -11.41 -6.67 -3.78
CA GLU A 95 -11.60 -7.81 -2.89
C GLU A 95 -10.27 -8.33 -2.32
N VAL A 96 -9.25 -8.43 -3.18
CA VAL A 96 -7.90 -8.90 -2.81
C VAL A 96 -6.87 -7.90 -3.30
N PRO A 97 -6.57 -6.84 -2.51
CA PRO A 97 -5.61 -5.83 -2.91
C PRO A 97 -4.17 -6.32 -2.78
N ALA A 98 -3.34 -6.06 -3.78
CA ALA A 98 -1.94 -6.44 -3.80
C ALA A 98 -1.08 -5.45 -3.02
N TYR A 99 -0.14 -5.96 -2.23
CA TYR A 99 0.85 -5.15 -1.53
C TYR A 99 2.11 -5.97 -1.25
N GLU A 100 3.21 -5.27 -1.00
CA GLU A 100 4.50 -5.86 -0.64
C GLU A 100 4.98 -5.23 0.67
N VAL A 101 5.73 -5.99 1.45
CA VAL A 101 6.36 -5.51 2.68
C VAL A 101 7.83 -5.89 2.66
N PHE A 102 8.69 -4.89 2.76
CA PHE A 102 10.14 -5.06 2.82
C PHE A 102 10.63 -4.66 4.21
N GLN A 103 11.42 -5.51 4.86
CA GLN A 103 12.15 -5.11 6.04
C GLN A 103 13.24 -4.12 5.64
N THR A 104 13.29 -2.96 6.26
CA THR A 104 14.35 -1.96 6.01
C THR A 104 15.48 -2.16 7.00
N VAL A 105 16.71 -1.97 6.55
CA VAL A 105 17.88 -1.92 7.43
C VAL A 105 18.31 -0.46 7.50
N ASP A 106 18.43 0.06 8.72
CA ASP A 106 19.11 1.33 8.92
C ASP A 106 20.62 1.08 8.81
N VAL A 107 21.28 1.84 7.96
CA VAL A 107 22.74 1.80 7.85
C VAL A 107 23.22 2.99 8.65
N GLU A 108 23.60 2.74 9.91
CA GLU A 108 24.19 3.78 10.76
C GLU A 108 25.41 4.36 10.05
N ASP A 109 25.30 5.63 9.68
CA ASP A 109 26.43 6.46 9.31
C ASP A 109 26.35 7.67 10.24
N ASP A 110 27.48 7.97 10.91
CA ASP A 110 27.63 9.08 11.85
C ASP A 110 27.59 10.46 11.13
N TRP A 111 26.46 10.83 10.50
CA TRP A 111 26.22 12.18 9.97
C TRP A 111 25.61 13.13 10.99
#